data_AF-A0A1V5HNI3-F1
#
_entry.id   AF-A0A1V5HNI3-F1
#
_cell.length_a   1.000
_cell.length_b   1.000
_cell.length_c   1.000
_cell.angle_alpha   90.00
_cell.angle_beta   90.00
_cell.angle_gamma   90.00
#
_symmetry.space_group_name_H-M   'P 1'
#
loop_
_entity.id
_entity.type
_entity.pdbx_description
1 polymer ?
#
loop_
_entity_poly.entity_id
_entity_poly.type
_entity_poly.pdbx_seq_one_letter_code
_entity_poly.pdbx_strand_id
1 'polypeptide(L)'
;MLPIRKTFYDTAPRTASEMYVHTKNVNEYYWGEIGLDVSNDGTIVENRIRGFEELEARGNFLSDKVYKGSYGEEWSIPKVLRRFLWHDRIHAKAMYKMSIATFGPRVIPNVFKFEL
;
A
#
# COMPACT_ATOMS: atom_id res chain seq x y z
N MET A 1 21.78 8.62 -1.43
CA MET A 1 20.78 7.59 -1.75
C MET A 1 21.09 6.35 -0.93
N LEU A 2 20.09 5.58 -0.52
CA LEU A 2 20.29 4.32 0.21
C LEU A 2 21.02 3.28 -0.67
N PRO A 3 21.83 2.38 -0.08
CA PRO A 3 22.50 1.32 -0.83
C PRO A 3 21.48 0.34 -1.44
N ILE A 4 21.85 -0.26 -2.58
CA ILE A 4 20.99 -1.24 -3.27
C ILE A 4 20.87 -2.51 -2.42
N ARG A 5 19.63 -2.95 -2.18
CA ARG A 5 19.31 -4.23 -1.55
C ARG A 5 18.40 -5.04 -2.47
N LYS A 6 18.85 -6.22 -2.88
CA LYS A 6 17.98 -7.21 -3.53
C LYS A 6 17.15 -7.93 -2.47
N THR A 7 15.86 -8.06 -2.73
CA THR A 7 14.96 -8.94 -1.97
C THR A 7 14.59 -10.14 -2.84
N PHE A 8 13.83 -11.08 -2.28
CA PHE A 8 13.28 -12.20 -3.05
C PHE A 8 12.34 -11.74 -4.18
N TYR A 9 11.66 -10.61 -4.00
CA TYR A 9 10.63 -10.12 -4.92
C TYR A 9 11.16 -9.12 -5.94
N ASP A 10 11.97 -8.16 -5.51
CA ASP A 10 12.67 -7.21 -6.39
C ASP A 10 13.73 -6.41 -5.59
N THR A 11 14.35 -5.43 -6.22
CA THR A 11 15.16 -4.39 -5.59
C THR A 11 14.28 -3.54 -4.67
N ALA A 12 14.72 -3.36 -3.42
CA ALA A 12 14.01 -2.49 -2.48
C ALA A 12 14.02 -1.03 -2.99
N PRO A 13 12.92 -0.27 -2.84
CA PRO A 13 12.87 1.14 -3.24
C PRO A 13 13.84 1.98 -2.38
N ARG A 14 14.53 2.94 -3.01
CA ARG A 14 15.65 3.70 -2.40
C ARG A 14 15.47 5.21 -2.43
N THR A 15 14.54 5.70 -3.25
CA THR A 15 14.17 7.09 -3.40
C THR A 15 12.72 7.31 -2.98
N ALA A 16 12.35 8.54 -2.65
CA ALA A 16 10.97 8.89 -2.33
C ALA A 16 10.01 8.51 -3.46
N SER A 17 10.41 8.75 -4.71
CA SER A 17 9.61 8.40 -5.89
C SER A 17 9.44 6.89 -6.04
N GLU A 18 10.51 6.09 -5.89
CA GLU A 18 10.41 4.62 -5.94
C GLU A 18 9.52 4.09 -4.81
N MET A 19 9.65 4.63 -3.58
CA MET A 19 8.80 4.23 -2.46
C MET A 19 7.33 4.58 -2.69
N TYR A 20 7.06 5.78 -3.23
CA TYR A 20 5.71 6.21 -3.58
C TYR A 20 5.10 5.30 -4.65
N VAL A 21 5.82 5.04 -5.74
CA VAL A 21 5.35 4.16 -6.83
C VAL A 21 5.10 2.73 -6.32
N HIS A 22 6.02 2.18 -5.53
CA HIS A 22 5.85 0.87 -4.91
C HIS A 22 4.59 0.81 -4.03
N THR A 23 4.38 1.82 -3.17
CA THR A 23 3.19 1.91 -2.30
C THR A 23 1.90 2.07 -3.10
N LYS A 24 1.94 2.84 -4.18
CA LYS A 24 0.79 3.04 -5.04
C LYS A 24 0.36 1.76 -5.76
N ASN A 25 1.33 1.03 -6.30
CA ASN A 25 1.10 -0.05 -7.25
C ASN A 25 0.66 -1.39 -6.61
N VAL A 26 0.50 -1.46 -5.28
CA VAL A 26 -0.16 -2.61 -4.64
C VAL A 26 -1.69 -2.60 -4.79
N ASN A 27 -2.27 -1.54 -5.38
CA ASN A 27 -3.73 -1.36 -5.51
C ASN A 27 -4.37 -2.54 -6.25
N GLU A 28 -3.95 -2.70 -7.50
CA GLU A 28 -4.45 -3.73 -8.41
C GLU A 28 -4.24 -5.12 -7.82
N TYR A 29 -3.07 -5.36 -7.22
CA TYR A 29 -2.75 -6.63 -6.57
C TYR A 29 -3.74 -6.94 -5.44
N TYR A 30 -3.85 -6.11 -4.40
CA TYR A 30 -4.68 -6.43 -3.25
C TYR A 30 -6.18 -6.50 -3.57
N TRP A 31 -6.66 -5.66 -4.47
CA TRP A 31 -8.05 -5.71 -4.92
C TRP A 31 -8.33 -6.92 -5.82
N GLY A 32 -7.37 -7.28 -6.67
CA GLY A 32 -7.44 -8.46 -7.54
C GLY A 32 -7.55 -9.77 -6.78
N GLU A 33 -6.97 -9.86 -5.58
CA GLU A 33 -7.06 -11.07 -4.73
C GLU A 33 -8.48 -11.39 -4.25
N ILE A 34 -9.40 -10.42 -4.28
CA ILE A 34 -10.84 -10.62 -4.03
C ILE A 34 -11.68 -10.47 -5.32
N GLY A 35 -11.01 -10.55 -6.46
CA GLY A 35 -11.59 -10.55 -7.80
C GLY A 35 -12.04 -9.18 -8.30
N LEU A 36 -11.62 -8.06 -7.69
CA LEU A 36 -11.88 -6.73 -8.24
C LEU A 36 -10.89 -6.44 -9.38
N ASP A 37 -11.40 -5.82 -10.46
CA ASP A 37 -10.57 -5.36 -11.58
C ASP A 37 -10.42 -3.84 -11.51
N VAL A 38 -9.32 -3.37 -10.93
CA VAL A 38 -9.06 -1.94 -10.71
C VAL A 38 -7.61 -1.60 -10.99
N SER A 39 -7.38 -0.46 -11.66
CA SER A 39 -6.04 -0.05 -12.09
C SER A 39 -5.23 0.63 -10.98
N ASN A 40 -3.92 0.74 -11.20
CA ASN A 40 -2.97 1.49 -10.37
C ASN A 40 -2.87 2.99 -10.74
N ASP A 41 -3.76 3.51 -11.61
CA ASP A 41 -3.65 4.85 -12.19
C ASP A 41 -3.83 5.99 -11.19
N GLY A 42 -3.37 7.19 -11.53
CA GLY A 42 -3.49 8.36 -10.67
C GLY A 42 -2.61 8.29 -9.42
N THR A 43 -3.10 8.91 -8.35
CA THR A 43 -2.49 8.94 -7.02
C THR A 43 -2.94 7.76 -6.15
N ILE A 44 -2.27 7.57 -5.01
CA ILE A 44 -2.70 6.58 -4.00
C ILE A 44 -4.15 6.85 -3.58
N VAL A 45 -4.52 8.10 -3.31
CA VAL A 45 -5.89 8.41 -2.85
C VAL A 45 -6.91 8.06 -3.93
N GLU A 46 -6.69 8.50 -5.16
CA GLU A 46 -7.61 8.26 -6.28
C GLU A 46 -7.79 6.77 -6.57
N ASN A 47 -6.70 5.98 -6.57
CA ASN A 47 -6.81 4.56 -6.90
C ASN A 47 -7.46 3.73 -5.78
N ARG A 48 -7.27 4.11 -4.51
CA ARG A 48 -7.94 3.47 -3.39
C ARG A 48 -9.43 3.76 -3.43
N ILE A 49 -9.82 5.02 -3.69
CA ILE A 49 -11.23 5.43 -3.84
C ILE A 49 -11.91 4.58 -4.92
N ARG A 50 -11.32 4.46 -6.12
CA ARG A 50 -11.90 3.61 -7.18
C ARG A 50 -12.06 2.14 -6.77
N GLY A 51 -11.12 1.62 -5.98
CA GLY A 51 -11.23 0.27 -5.41
C GLY A 51 -12.41 0.10 -4.47
N PHE A 52 -12.67 1.11 -3.63
CA PHE A 52 -13.85 1.12 -2.76
C PHE A 52 -15.14 1.27 -3.55
N GLU A 53 -15.19 2.16 -4.55
CA GLU A 53 -16.36 2.34 -5.42
C GLU A 53 -16.73 1.03 -6.13
N GLU A 54 -15.75 0.31 -6.69
CA GLU A 54 -15.97 -1.00 -7.33
C GLU A 54 -16.41 -2.07 -6.31
N LEU A 55 -15.84 -2.08 -5.10
CA LEU A 55 -16.26 -2.99 -4.03
C LEU A 55 -17.72 -2.76 -3.62
N GLU A 56 -18.11 -1.50 -3.45
CA GLU A 56 -19.45 -1.12 -3.04
C GLU A 56 -20.48 -1.42 -4.13
N ALA A 57 -20.13 -1.17 -5.39
CA ALA A 57 -20.99 -1.44 -6.56
C ALA A 57 -21.36 -2.93 -6.71
N ARG A 58 -20.48 -3.86 -6.27
CA ARG A 58 -20.75 -5.30 -6.30
C ARG A 58 -21.84 -5.74 -5.32
N GLY A 59 -22.09 -4.96 -4.29
CA GLY A 59 -23.01 -5.30 -3.21
C GLY A 59 -22.56 -6.51 -2.38
N ASN A 60 -23.25 -6.75 -1.27
CA ASN A 60 -23.01 -7.88 -0.36
C ASN A 60 -21.53 -8.07 0.07
N PHE A 61 -20.74 -6.99 0.11
CA PHE A 61 -19.31 -7.03 0.47
C PHE A 61 -19.08 -7.26 1.97
N LEU A 62 -20.14 -7.31 2.79
CA LEU A 62 -20.10 -7.68 4.20
C LEU A 62 -20.44 -9.17 4.46
N SER A 63 -20.40 -10.01 3.42
CA SER A 63 -20.85 -11.41 3.46
C SER A 63 -19.87 -12.42 4.08
N ASP A 64 -18.78 -11.96 4.71
CA ASP A 64 -17.67 -12.79 5.23
C ASP A 64 -17.05 -13.76 4.18
N LYS A 65 -17.26 -13.48 2.90
CA LYS A 65 -16.76 -14.31 1.81
C LYS A 65 -15.23 -14.38 1.82
N VAL A 66 -14.73 -15.61 1.67
CA VAL A 66 -13.31 -15.91 1.47
C VAL A 66 -13.06 -16.26 0.00
N TYR A 67 -11.97 -15.73 -0.52
CA TYR A 67 -11.52 -15.86 -1.91
C TYR A 67 -10.23 -16.67 -1.94
N LYS A 68 -10.08 -17.58 -2.89
CA LYS A 68 -8.79 -18.23 -3.18
C LYS A 68 -8.01 -17.32 -4.11
N GLY A 69 -6.97 -16.70 -3.56
CA GLY A 69 -6.10 -15.78 -4.28
C GLY A 69 -4.87 -16.46 -4.87
N SER A 70 -3.89 -15.63 -5.20
CA SER A 70 -2.59 -16.06 -5.72
C SER A 70 -1.90 -17.03 -4.76
N TYR A 71 -1.15 -17.98 -5.32
CA TYR A 71 -0.39 -18.99 -4.56
C TYR A 71 -1.22 -19.85 -3.59
N GLY A 72 -2.55 -19.91 -3.79
CA GLY A 72 -3.46 -20.64 -2.91
C GLY A 72 -3.75 -19.95 -1.58
N GLU A 73 -3.36 -18.68 -1.42
CA GLU A 73 -3.61 -17.90 -0.21
C GLU A 73 -5.09 -17.53 -0.10
N GLU A 74 -5.67 -17.59 1.09
CA GLU A 74 -7.06 -17.19 1.34
C GLU A 74 -7.15 -15.69 1.62
N TRP A 75 -8.06 -15.00 0.92
CA TRP A 75 -8.28 -13.57 1.03
C TRP A 75 -9.71 -13.24 1.45
N SER A 76 -9.83 -12.17 2.23
CA SER A 76 -11.11 -11.60 2.64
C SER A 76 -10.99 -10.08 2.62
N ILE A 77 -12.12 -9.39 2.55
CA ILE A 77 -12.15 -7.93 2.55
C ILE A 77 -11.44 -7.35 3.79
N PRO A 78 -11.66 -7.83 5.02
CA PRO A 78 -10.90 -7.36 6.18
C PRO A 78 -9.38 -7.56 6.03
N LYS A 79 -8.94 -8.63 5.37
CA LYS A 79 -7.52 -8.87 5.11
C LYS A 79 -6.97 -7.85 4.12
N VAL A 80 -7.66 -7.60 3.01
CA VAL A 80 -7.29 -6.57 2.01
C VAL A 80 -7.13 -5.20 2.68
N LEU A 81 -8.13 -4.77 3.46
CA LEU A 81 -8.11 -3.48 4.14
C LEU A 81 -6.95 -3.37 5.15
N ARG A 82 -6.70 -4.43 5.92
CA ARG A 82 -5.54 -4.47 6.84
C ARG A 82 -4.20 -4.44 6.09
N ARG A 83 -4.10 -5.08 4.92
CA ARG A 83 -2.89 -5.05 4.08
C ARG A 83 -2.61 -3.64 3.59
N PHE A 84 -3.62 -2.89 3.12
CA PHE A 84 -3.46 -1.48 2.76
C PHE A 84 -2.98 -0.63 3.92
N LEU A 85 -3.68 -0.68 5.06
CA LEU A 85 -3.32 0.10 6.26
C LEU A 85 -1.89 -0.20 6.73
N TRP A 86 -1.52 -1.48 6.74
CA TRP A 86 -0.17 -1.88 7.14
C TRP A 86 0.87 -1.40 6.14
N HIS A 87 0.68 -1.65 4.84
CA HIS A 87 1.63 -1.32 3.77
C HIS A 87 1.86 0.19 3.68
N ASP A 88 0.78 0.96 3.58
CA ASP A 88 0.84 2.42 3.49
C ASP A 88 1.55 3.01 4.73
N ARG A 89 1.27 2.47 5.92
CA ARG A 89 1.90 2.94 7.17
C ARG A 89 3.40 2.63 7.24
N ILE A 90 3.83 1.42 6.86
CA ILE A 90 5.27 1.07 6.93
C ILE A 90 6.08 1.92 5.94
N HIS A 91 5.54 2.18 4.75
CA HIS A 91 6.21 2.99 3.74
C HIS A 91 6.18 4.48 4.11
N ALA A 92 5.09 5.00 4.67
CA ALA A 92 5.04 6.35 5.21
C ALA A 92 6.06 6.56 6.34
N LYS A 93 6.20 5.60 7.27
CA LYS A 93 7.21 5.65 8.33
C LYS A 93 8.63 5.65 7.77
N ALA A 94 8.90 4.78 6.78
CA ALA A 94 10.21 4.70 6.15
C ALA A 94 10.53 5.99 5.36
N MET A 95 9.56 6.57 4.66
CA MET A 95 9.73 7.88 4.00
C MET A 95 10.00 8.97 5.02
N TYR A 96 9.25 9.02 6.12
CA TYR A 96 9.48 10.00 7.18
C TYR A 96 10.90 9.89 7.77
N LYS A 97 11.38 8.67 8.05
CA LYS A 97 12.77 8.42 8.48
C LYS A 97 13.80 8.98 7.48
N MET A 98 13.59 8.74 6.19
CA MET A 98 14.46 9.27 5.15
C MET A 98 14.40 10.81 5.08
N SER A 99 13.21 11.39 5.20
CA SER A 99 13.00 12.84 5.16
C SER A 99 13.69 13.55 6.33
N ILE A 100 13.52 13.07 7.57
CA ILE A 100 14.20 13.69 8.73
C ILE A 100 15.72 13.50 8.70
N ALA A 101 16.22 12.40 8.11
CA ALA A 101 17.66 12.21 7.92
C ALA A 101 18.24 13.14 6.86
N THR A 102 17.43 13.56 5.89
CA THR A 102 17.85 14.42 4.76
C THR A 102 17.71 15.91 5.09
N PHE A 103 16.58 16.29 5.70
CA PHE A 103 16.20 17.70 5.91
C PHE A 103 16.20 18.12 7.38
N GLY A 104 16.35 17.17 8.32
CA GLY A 104 16.31 17.41 9.76
C GLY A 104 14.89 17.34 10.35
N PRO A 105 14.77 16.92 11.63
CA PRO A 105 13.47 16.69 12.29
C PRO A 105 12.69 17.98 12.61
N ARG A 106 13.33 19.16 12.51
CA ARG A 106 12.66 20.46 12.72
C ARG A 106 11.90 20.95 11.47
N VAL A 107 12.26 20.45 10.29
CA VAL A 107 11.69 20.88 9.00
C VAL A 107 10.48 20.03 8.63
N ILE A 108 10.54 18.73 8.92
CA ILE A 108 9.49 17.78 8.54
C ILE A 108 8.70 17.37 9.79
N PRO A 109 7.43 17.77 9.92
CA PRO A 109 6.63 17.45 11.10
C PRO A 109 6.24 15.97 11.15
N ASN A 110 6.22 15.39 12.36
CA ASN A 110 5.74 14.01 12.59
C ASN A 110 4.20 13.95 12.68
N VAL A 111 3.51 14.25 11.58
CA VAL A 111 2.03 14.35 11.56
C VAL A 111 1.32 13.03 11.92
N PHE A 112 1.98 11.89 11.68
CA PHE A 112 1.47 10.55 11.99
C PHE A 112 1.95 10.01 13.33
N LYS A 113 2.71 10.81 14.11
CA LYS A 113 3.25 10.42 15.43
C LYS A 113 3.98 9.08 15.40
N PHE A 114 4.81 8.84 14.38
CA PHE A 114 5.62 7.62 14.31
C PHE A 114 6.59 7.53 15.48
N GLU A 115 6.65 6.37 16.12
CA GLU A 115 7.75 5.97 17.01
C GLU A 115 8.99 5.68 16.15
N LEU A 116 10.10 6.36 16.38
CA LEU A 116 11.28 6.34 15.50
C LEU A 116 12.33 5.29 15.90
#